data_AF-B5KMV4-F1
#
_entry.id   AF-B5KMV4-F1
#
_cell.length_a   1.000
_cell.length_b   1.000
_cell.length_c   1.000
_cell.angle_alpha   90.00
_cell.angle_beta   90.00
_cell.angle_gamma   90.00
#
_symmetry.space_group_name_H-M   'P 1'
#
loop_
_entity.id
_entity.type
_entity.pdbx_description
1 polymer ?
#
loop_
_entity_poly.entity_id
_entity_poly.type
_entity_poly.pdbx_seq_one_letter_code
_entity_poly.pdbx_strand_id
1 'polypeptide(L)'
;HDKHHHTYVANLNAAIEKYPELGEKTIEELMSDMNAIPNDIKTAVRNNGGGHVNHSFFWKIMAPNAGGEPTGAIKDAIDEAFGDFETFKEEFNKAAASRF
;
A
#
# COMPACT_ATOMS: atom_id res chain seq x y z
N HIS A 1 -3.07 -10.17 -8.58
CA HIS A 1 -2.32 -11.10 -7.73
C HIS A 1 -1.20 -11.79 -8.53
N ASP A 2 -1.48 -12.78 -9.38
CA ASP A 2 -0.43 -13.67 -9.93
C ASP A 2 0.55 -13.05 -10.93
N LYS A 3 0.21 -11.91 -11.54
CA LYS A 3 1.09 -11.20 -12.51
C LYS A 3 1.68 -9.94 -11.92
N HIS A 4 0.89 -8.86 -11.82
CA HIS A 4 1.39 -7.55 -11.40
C HIS A 4 2.07 -7.56 -10.02
N HIS A 5 1.38 -8.13 -9.01
CA HIS A 5 1.93 -8.20 -7.66
C HIS A 5 3.15 -9.13 -7.59
N HIS A 6 3.11 -10.27 -8.28
CA HIS A 6 4.27 -11.16 -8.42
C HIS A 6 5.49 -10.43 -9.02
N THR A 7 5.31 -9.63 -10.09
CA THR A 7 6.40 -8.88 -10.70
C THR A 7 7.05 -7.90 -9.72
N TYR A 8 6.26 -7.19 -8.91
CA TYR A 8 6.81 -6.31 -7.87
C TYR A 8 7.64 -7.09 -6.84
N VAL A 9 7.17 -8.25 -6.39
CA VAL A 9 7.92 -9.10 -5.45
C VAL A 9 9.24 -9.59 -6.06
N ALA A 10 9.19 -10.14 -7.28
CA ALA A 10 10.39 -10.64 -7.96
C ALA A 10 11.44 -9.55 -8.18
N ASN A 11 11.02 -8.36 -8.65
CA ASN A 11 11.93 -7.25 -8.88
C ASN A 11 12.49 -6.65 -7.59
N LEU A 12 11.70 -6.63 -6.51
CA LEU A 12 12.19 -6.21 -5.20
C LEU A 12 13.29 -7.16 -4.71
N ASN A 13 13.04 -8.47 -4.75
CA ASN A 13 14.01 -9.48 -4.32
C ASN A 13 15.32 -9.35 -5.09
N ALA A 14 15.24 -9.24 -6.42
CA ALA A 14 16.41 -9.03 -7.28
C ALA A 14 17.16 -7.72 -6.97
N ALA A 15 16.46 -6.65 -6.57
CA ALA A 15 17.10 -5.39 -6.22
C ALA A 15 17.89 -5.48 -4.90
N ILE A 16 17.38 -6.21 -3.91
CA ILE A 16 18.00 -6.31 -2.58
C ILE A 16 19.05 -7.43 -2.48
N GLU A 17 19.18 -8.31 -3.49
CA GLU A 17 20.20 -9.37 -3.51
C GLU A 17 21.64 -8.86 -3.29
N LYS A 18 21.94 -7.64 -3.72
CA LYS A 18 23.26 -7.00 -3.51
C LYS A 18 23.52 -6.56 -2.07
N TYR A 19 22.47 -6.49 -1.25
CA TYR A 19 22.46 -5.97 0.11
C TYR A 19 21.70 -6.95 1.02
N PRO A 20 22.31 -8.11 1.37
CA PRO A 20 21.63 -9.18 2.10
C PRO A 20 20.99 -8.74 3.42
N GLU A 21 21.56 -7.74 4.10
CA GLU A 21 21.03 -7.14 5.33
C GLU A 21 19.66 -6.48 5.14
N LEU A 22 19.31 -6.06 3.92
CA LEU A 22 17.97 -5.55 3.61
C LEU A 22 16.95 -6.69 3.51
N GLY A 23 17.38 -7.91 3.19
CA GLY A 23 16.53 -9.10 3.16
C GLY A 23 16.12 -9.61 4.55
N GLU A 24 16.78 -9.15 5.61
CA GLU A 24 16.42 -9.46 7.00
C GLU A 24 15.27 -8.58 7.52
N LYS A 25 14.96 -7.49 6.81
CA LYS A 25 13.90 -6.54 7.18
C LYS A 25 12.56 -6.95 6.60
N THR A 26 11.50 -6.61 7.32
CA THR A 26 10.14 -6.63 6.79
C THR A 26 9.97 -5.58 5.69
N ILE A 27 8.96 -5.73 4.84
CA ILE A 27 8.70 -4.75 3.79
C ILE A 27 8.32 -3.38 4.37
N GLU A 28 7.57 -3.37 5.46
CA GLU A 28 7.19 -2.15 6.17
C GLU A 28 8.42 -1.41 6.71
N GLU A 29 9.40 -2.12 7.27
CA GLU A 29 10.67 -1.53 7.72
C GLU A 29 11.45 -0.93 6.55
N LEU A 30 11.54 -1.61 5.41
CA LEU A 30 12.19 -1.10 4.21
C LEU A 30 11.51 0.18 3.67
N MET A 31 10.17 0.23 3.71
CA MET A 31 9.42 1.39 3.23
C MET A 31 9.41 2.56 4.23
N SER A 32 9.57 2.29 5.53
CA SER A 32 9.55 3.32 6.58
C SER A 32 10.78 4.23 6.58
N ASP A 33 11.91 3.76 6.07
CA ASP A 33 13.15 4.53 5.98
C ASP A 33 13.83 4.37 4.61
N MET A 34 13.30 5.08 3.63
CA MET A 34 13.88 5.10 2.27
C MET A 34 15.24 5.81 2.20
N ASN A 35 15.68 6.53 3.25
CA ASN A 35 16.99 7.17 3.26
C ASN A 35 18.10 6.15 3.53
N ALA A 36 17.82 5.12 4.33
CA ALA A 36 18.73 4.01 4.58
C ALA A 36 18.95 3.07 3.38
N ILE A 37 18.14 3.19 2.32
CA ILE A 37 18.30 2.38 1.11
C ILE A 37 19.45 2.93 0.25
N PRO A 38 20.42 2.09 -0.18
CA PRO A 38 21.51 2.50 -1.06
C PRO A 38 21.00 3.17 -2.35
N ASN A 39 21.66 4.26 -2.77
CA ASN A 39 21.18 5.12 -3.86
C ASN A 39 21.06 4.39 -5.20
N ASP A 40 21.89 3.38 -5.47
CA ASP A 40 21.88 2.60 -6.71
C ASP A 40 20.65 1.68 -6.84
N ILE A 41 20.03 1.28 -5.73
CA ILE A 41 18.81 0.45 -5.73
C ILE A 41 17.55 1.19 -5.22
N LYS A 42 17.71 2.41 -4.69
CA LYS A 42 16.64 3.19 -4.02
C LYS A 42 15.35 3.30 -4.85
N THR A 43 15.46 3.59 -6.14
CA THR A 43 14.30 3.68 -7.03
C THR A 43 13.63 2.33 -7.25
N ALA A 44 14.41 1.26 -7.40
CA ALA A 44 13.87 -0.09 -7.59
C ALA A 44 13.15 -0.57 -6.32
N VAL A 45 13.74 -0.34 -5.15
CA VAL A 45 13.12 -0.64 -3.85
C VAL A 45 11.86 0.18 -3.63
N ARG A 46 11.87 1.50 -3.90
CA ARG A 46 10.68 2.35 -3.79
C ARG A 46 9.53 1.85 -4.65
N ASN A 47 9.79 1.62 -5.94
CA ASN A 47 8.74 1.31 -6.91
C ASN A 47 8.19 -0.11 -6.71
N ASN A 48 9.07 -1.10 -6.54
CA ASN A 48 8.67 -2.49 -6.39
C ASN A 48 8.26 -2.83 -4.96
N GLY A 49 8.95 -2.28 -3.95
CA GLY A 49 8.55 -2.40 -2.56
C GLY A 49 7.21 -1.72 -2.29
N GLY A 50 7.02 -0.48 -2.77
CA GLY A 50 5.72 0.19 -2.72
C GLY A 50 4.64 -0.58 -3.47
N GLY A 51 4.96 -1.14 -4.64
CA GLY A 51 4.07 -2.04 -5.38
C GLY A 51 3.66 -3.26 -4.56
N HIS A 52 4.60 -3.89 -3.85
CA HIS A 52 4.33 -5.04 -2.99
C HIS A 52 3.46 -4.69 -1.79
N VAL A 53 3.76 -3.60 -1.05
CA VAL A 53 2.95 -3.14 0.09
C VAL A 53 1.53 -2.80 -0.33
N ASN A 54 1.39 -1.97 -1.38
CA ASN A 54 0.08 -1.50 -1.84
C ASN A 54 -0.83 -2.66 -2.25
N HIS A 55 -0.31 -3.64 -3.00
CA HIS A 55 -1.10 -4.80 -3.40
C HIS A 55 -1.40 -5.74 -2.24
N SER A 56 -0.43 -5.98 -1.34
CA SER A 56 -0.65 -6.83 -0.16
C SER A 56 -1.72 -6.26 0.76
N PHE A 57 -1.79 -4.93 0.89
CA PHE A 57 -2.87 -4.24 1.59
C PHE A 57 -4.19 -4.34 0.82
N PHE A 58 -4.19 -4.05 -0.49
CA PHE A 58 -5.38 -4.04 -1.33
C PHE A 58 -6.18 -5.36 -1.26
N TRP A 59 -5.49 -6.51 -1.30
CA TRP A 59 -6.16 -7.81 -1.19
C TRP A 59 -6.75 -8.09 0.19
N LYS A 60 -6.18 -7.53 1.27
CA LYS A 60 -6.65 -7.72 2.64
C LYS A 60 -7.91 -6.91 2.96
N ILE A 61 -8.13 -5.80 2.27
CA ILE A 61 -9.27 -4.89 2.51
C ILE A 61 -10.49 -5.20 1.63
N MET A 62 -10.48 -6.32 0.91
CA MET A 62 -11.59 -6.77 0.08
C MET A 62 -12.02 -8.18 0.50
N ALA A 63 -13.33 -8.44 0.41
CA ALA A 63 -13.88 -9.76 0.68
C ALA A 63 -15.16 -9.98 -0.16
N PRO A 64 -15.48 -11.24 -0.53
CA PRO A 64 -16.74 -11.55 -1.19
C PRO A 64 -17.90 -11.22 -0.26
N ASN A 65 -18.96 -10.61 -0.81
CA ASN A 65 -20.18 -10.23 -0.07
C ASN A 65 -19.95 -9.30 1.14
N ALA A 66 -18.82 -8.58 1.16
CA ALA A 66 -18.60 -7.47 2.09
C ALA A 66 -19.11 -6.14 1.51
N GLY A 67 -19.00 -5.07 2.31
CA GLY A 67 -19.51 -3.74 1.97
C GLY A 67 -20.67 -3.32 2.87
N GLY A 68 -21.36 -2.26 2.48
CA GLY A 68 -22.32 -1.55 3.33
C GLY A 68 -21.66 -0.39 4.09
N GLU A 69 -22.40 0.17 5.04
CA GLU A 69 -21.92 1.26 5.89
C GLU A 69 -20.78 0.80 6.82
N PRO A 70 -19.79 1.66 7.12
CA PRO A 70 -18.77 1.37 8.12
C PRO A 70 -19.41 1.16 9.50
N THR A 71 -18.75 0.38 10.35
CA THR A 71 -19.23 0.10 11.72
C THR A 71 -18.11 0.26 12.74
N GLY A 72 -18.47 0.47 14.01
CA GLY A 72 -17.51 0.64 15.10
C GLY A 72 -16.69 1.92 15.01
N ALA A 73 -15.50 1.93 15.62
CA ALA A 73 -14.67 3.13 15.77
C ALA A 73 -14.29 3.81 14.44
N ILE A 74 -14.21 3.06 13.33
CA ILE A 74 -13.93 3.65 12.01
C ILE A 74 -15.13 4.44 11.48
N LYS A 75 -16.37 4.05 11.80
CA LYS A 75 -17.56 4.84 11.47
C LYS A 75 -17.51 6.17 12.21
N ASP A 76 -17.27 6.13 13.51
CA ASP A 76 -17.22 7.34 14.34
C ASP A 76 -16.13 8.31 13.85
N ALA A 77 -14.96 7.79 13.48
CA ALA A 77 -13.88 8.59 12.90
C ALA A 77 -14.22 9.18 11.53
N ILE A 78 -14.97 8.45 10.69
CA ILE A 78 -15.46 8.96 9.40
C ILE A 78 -16.47 10.07 9.63
N ASP A 79 -17.44 9.88 10.51
CA ASP A 79 -18.46 10.88 10.83
C ASP A 79 -17.82 12.15 11.43
N GLU A 80 -16.83 12.01 12.31
CA GLU A 80 -16.10 13.15 12.89
C GLU A 80 -15.32 13.95 11.83
N ALA A 81 -14.64 13.26 10.91
CA ALA A 81 -13.76 13.90 9.94
C ALA A 81 -14.49 14.44 8.70
N PHE A 82 -15.55 13.76 8.27
CA PHE A 82 -16.23 14.01 6.99
C PHE A 82 -17.72 14.35 7.15
N GLY A 83 -18.26 14.31 8.37
CA GLY A 83 -19.68 14.56 8.66
C GLY A 83 -20.54 13.30 8.53
N ASP A 84 -20.41 12.57 7.42
CA ASP A 84 -21.04 11.27 7.21
C ASP A 84 -20.28 10.41 6.17
N PHE A 85 -20.69 9.14 6.07
CA PHE A 85 -20.07 8.19 5.15
C PHE A 85 -20.29 8.51 3.67
N GLU A 86 -21.45 9.06 3.29
CA GLU A 86 -21.69 9.38 1.87
C GLU A 86 -20.80 10.53 1.40
N THR A 87 -20.60 11.55 2.23
CA THR A 87 -19.64 12.64 1.97
C THR A 87 -18.22 12.09 1.85
N PHE A 88 -17.78 11.23 2.78
CA PHE A 88 -16.48 10.56 2.68
C PHE A 88 -16.32 9.79 1.36
N LYS A 89 -17.34 9.02 0.97
CA LYS A 89 -17.32 8.20 -0.25
C LYS A 89 -17.29 9.06 -1.50
N GLU A 90 -18.03 10.17 -1.55
CA GLU A 90 -17.94 11.14 -2.64
C GLU A 90 -16.53 11.74 -2.78
N GLU A 91 -15.95 12.21 -1.68
CA GLU A 91 -14.61 12.79 -1.67
C GLU A 91 -13.53 11.77 -2.04
N PHE A 92 -13.61 10.55 -1.49
CA PHE A 92 -12.68 9.47 -1.79
C PHE A 92 -12.75 9.06 -3.27
N ASN A 93 -13.96 8.93 -3.83
CA ASN A 93 -14.16 8.62 -5.24
C ASN A 93 -13.59 9.73 -6.15
N LYS A 94 -13.82 11.00 -5.79
CA LYS A 94 -13.27 12.13 -6.53
C LYS A 94 -11.74 12.12 -6.53
N ALA A 95 -11.12 11.91 -5.37
CA ALA A 95 -9.67 11.85 -5.24
C ALA A 95 -9.06 10.68 -6.04
N ALA A 96 -9.72 9.52 -6.04
CA ALA A 96 -9.32 8.36 -6.83
C ALA A 96 -9.40 8.63 -8.33
N ALA A 97 -10.50 9.25 -8.80
CA ALA A 97 -10.70 9.57 -10.21
C ALA A 97 -9.79 10.68 -10.73
N SER A 98 -9.37 11.62 -9.88
CA SER A 98 -8.58 12.78 -10.29
C SER A 98 -7.06 12.58 -10.19
N ARG A 99 -6.58 11.37 -9.86
CA ARG A 99 -5.14 11.11 -9.76
C ARG A 99 -4.52 10.97 -11.16
N PHE A 100 -3.79 11.99 -11.59
CA PHE A 100 -2.92 12.00 -12.77
C PHE A 100 -1.45 12.16 -12.37
#